data_AF-U2QIC8-F1
#
_entry.id   AF-U2QIC8-F1
#
_cell.length_a   1.000
_cell.length_b   1.000
_cell.length_c   1.000
_cell.angle_alpha   90.00
_cell.angle_beta   90.00
_cell.angle_gamma   90.00
#
_symmetry.space_group_name_H-M   'P 1'
#
loop_
_entity.id
_entity.type
_entity.pdbx_description
1 polymer ?
#
loop_
_entity_poly.entity_id
_entity_poly.type
_entity_poly.pdbx_seq_one_letter_code
_entity_poly.pdbx_strand_id
1 'polypeptide(L)'
;MRIQVIGVDHRTAPLAALATLSDGEGLSRVLMARQADVAGAVLLSTCNRFELICDTDDSLEPGRLRERVCELARELAPDVDERALSGLRADVGDAAVQHVFEVAAGMRAAVIGDKQVAGQLRRAYELASERGQCTGRLHRLCHDALTS
;
A
#
# COMPACT_ATOMS: atom_id res chain seq x y z
N MET A 1 12.99 -12.99 0.70
CA MET A 1 12.35 -11.69 0.94
C MET A 1 11.96 -11.07 -0.41
N ARG A 2 10.70 -10.68 -0.58
CA ARG A 2 10.15 -10.06 -1.81
C ARG A 2 9.25 -8.86 -1.51
N ILE A 3 9.14 -7.95 -2.47
CA ILE A 3 8.21 -6.82 -2.40
C ILE A 3 6.85 -7.28 -2.89
N GLN A 4 5.80 -6.91 -2.16
CA GLN A 4 4.40 -7.09 -2.57
C GLN A 4 3.64 -5.80 -2.37
N VAL A 5 2.71 -5.48 -3.27
CA VAL A 5 1.79 -4.36 -3.11
C VAL A 5 0.37 -4.91 -3.07
N ILE A 6 -0.33 -4.67 -1.97
CA ILE A 6 -1.77 -4.93 -1.88
C ILE A 6 -2.49 -3.60 -1.99
N GLY A 7 -3.27 -3.40 -3.06
CA GLY A 7 -3.80 -2.08 -3.36
C GLY A 7 -5.07 -2.03 -4.17
N VAL A 8 -5.79 -0.92 -3.99
CA VAL A 8 -6.99 -0.54 -4.73
C VAL A 8 -6.93 0.95 -5.02
N ASP A 9 -7.40 1.36 -6.19
CA ASP A 9 -7.48 2.77 -6.55
C ASP A 9 -8.79 3.12 -7.26
N HIS A 10 -8.98 4.41 -7.53
CA HIS A 10 -10.19 4.98 -8.14
C HIS A 10 -10.57 4.36 -9.50
N ARG A 11 -9.67 3.61 -10.16
CA ARG A 11 -9.97 2.91 -11.42
C ARG A 11 -10.57 1.53 -11.18
N THR A 12 -10.40 0.96 -9.99
CA THR A 12 -10.88 -0.38 -9.63
C THR A 12 -11.94 -0.39 -8.54
N ALA A 13 -12.14 0.73 -7.83
CA ALA A 13 -13.24 0.90 -6.87
C ALA A 13 -13.80 2.34 -6.87
N PRO A 14 -15.08 2.54 -6.50
CA PRO A 14 -15.66 3.88 -6.35
C PRO A 14 -14.94 4.71 -5.28
N LEU A 15 -14.81 6.03 -5.50
CA LEU A 15 -14.19 6.95 -4.52
C LEU A 15 -14.84 6.88 -3.13
N ALA A 16 -16.17 6.78 -3.08
CA ALA A 16 -16.90 6.64 -1.82
C ALA A 16 -16.50 5.38 -1.04
N ALA A 17 -16.17 4.28 -1.74
CA ALA A 17 -15.69 3.05 -1.14
C ALA A 17 -14.23 3.20 -0.67
N LEU A 18 -13.37 3.90 -1.41
CA LEU A 18 -11.99 4.17 -1.00
C LEU A 18 -11.90 5.06 0.25
N ALA A 19 -12.85 5.98 0.41
CA ALA A 19 -12.92 6.83 1.59
C ALA A 19 -13.08 6.02 2.89
N THR A 20 -13.79 4.87 2.85
CA THR A 20 -13.95 4.01 4.04
C THR A 20 -12.67 3.28 4.45
N LEU A 21 -11.69 3.16 3.54
CA LEU A 21 -10.35 2.62 3.82
C LEU A 21 -9.34 3.71 4.20
N SER A 22 -9.65 4.96 3.89
CA SER A 22 -8.73 6.09 4.05
C SER A 22 -8.33 6.30 5.52
N ASP A 23 -9.23 5.97 6.44
CA ASP A 23 -9.09 6.08 7.90
C ASP A 23 -8.43 4.86 8.56
N GLY A 24 -7.87 3.92 7.78
CA GLY A 24 -7.17 2.72 8.26
C GLY A 24 -5.84 3.00 8.97
N GLU A 25 -5.80 4.01 9.86
CA GLU A 25 -4.62 4.40 10.61
C GLU A 25 -4.18 3.24 11.51
N GLY A 26 -3.01 2.70 11.20
CA GLY A 26 -2.43 1.60 11.95
C GLY A 26 -2.57 0.24 11.29
N LEU A 27 -3.18 0.10 10.11
CA LEU A 27 -3.23 -1.18 9.40
C LEU A 27 -1.82 -1.76 9.17
N SER A 28 -0.87 -0.95 8.68
CA SER A 28 0.54 -1.38 8.51
C SER A 28 1.15 -1.85 9.84
N ARG A 29 0.90 -1.09 10.92
CA ARG A 29 1.40 -1.41 12.27
C ARG A 29 0.84 -2.73 12.80
N VAL A 30 -0.48 -2.92 12.71
CA VAL A 30 -1.16 -4.11 13.23
C VAL A 30 -0.78 -5.33 12.40
N LEU A 31 -0.66 -5.17 11.08
CA LEU A 31 -0.19 -6.24 10.20
C LEU A 31 1.20 -6.71 10.61
N MET A 32 2.18 -5.80 10.70
CA MET A 32 3.54 -6.14 11.10
C MET A 32 3.63 -6.75 12.51
N ALA A 33 2.80 -6.26 13.45
CA ALA A 33 2.78 -6.79 14.81
C ALA A 33 2.20 -8.21 14.89
N ARG A 34 1.27 -8.58 14.00
CA ARG A 34 0.59 -9.89 14.00
C ARG A 34 1.21 -10.90 13.04
N GLN A 35 1.98 -10.44 12.04
CA GLN A 35 2.45 -11.27 10.94
C GLN A 35 3.98 -11.16 10.81
N ALA A 36 4.69 -12.15 11.37
CA ALA A 36 6.15 -12.18 11.38
C ALA A 36 6.78 -12.32 9.99
N ASP A 37 6.00 -12.78 9.00
CA ASP A 37 6.38 -12.89 7.59
C ASP A 37 6.25 -11.56 6.81
N VAL A 38 5.92 -10.45 7.51
CA VAL A 38 5.91 -9.07 7.00
C VAL A 38 6.96 -8.24 7.75
N ALA A 39 8.14 -8.09 7.14
CA ALA A 39 9.29 -7.39 7.73
C ALA A 39 9.15 -5.86 7.75
N GLY A 40 8.38 -5.30 6.80
CA GLY A 40 8.07 -3.87 6.75
C GLY A 40 6.88 -3.56 5.88
N ALA A 41 6.27 -2.40 6.11
CA ALA A 41 5.11 -1.95 5.37
C ALA A 41 5.04 -0.43 5.30
N VAL A 42 4.80 0.09 4.09
CA VAL A 42 4.48 1.51 3.82
C VAL A 42 3.03 1.58 3.36
N LEU A 43 2.19 2.33 4.09
CA LEU A 43 0.78 2.53 3.74
C LEU A 43 0.60 3.87 3.01
N LEU A 44 0.24 3.80 1.72
CA LEU A 44 -0.22 4.93 0.93
C LEU A 44 -1.74 4.97 0.94
N SER A 45 -2.31 5.79 1.82
CA SER A 45 -3.76 5.94 1.99
C SER A 45 -4.20 7.37 1.67
N THR A 46 -5.15 7.51 0.74
CA THR A 46 -5.67 8.79 0.23
C THR A 46 -7.12 8.58 -0.22
N CYS A 47 -7.84 9.67 -0.52
CA CYS A 47 -9.20 9.57 -1.08
C CYS A 47 -9.30 8.82 -2.42
N ASN A 48 -8.19 8.67 -3.17
CA ASN A 48 -8.18 8.09 -4.52
C ASN A 48 -7.46 6.73 -4.59
N ARG A 49 -6.85 6.28 -3.49
CA ARG A 49 -6.08 5.04 -3.42
C ARG A 49 -5.80 4.60 -2.00
N PHE A 50 -5.76 3.28 -1.84
CA PHE A 50 -5.29 2.60 -0.65
C PHE A 50 -4.32 1.51 -1.09
N GLU A 51 -3.04 1.64 -0.76
CA GLU A 51 -2.01 0.69 -1.15
C GLU A 51 -1.02 0.42 -0.01
N LEU A 52 -0.78 -0.86 0.25
CA LEU A 52 0.16 -1.33 1.24
C LEU A 52 1.36 -1.97 0.53
N ILE A 53 2.51 -1.29 0.60
CA ILE A 53 3.78 -1.74 0.01
C ILE A 53 4.53 -2.51 1.10
N CYS A 54 4.65 -3.81 0.96
CA CYS A 54 5.22 -4.71 1.97
C CYS A 54 6.55 -5.32 1.53
N ASP A 55 7.47 -5.45 2.48
CA ASP A 55 8.61 -6.36 2.41
C ASP A 55 8.26 -7.62 3.17
N THR A 56 8.24 -8.76 2.47
CA THR A 56 7.65 -10.00 2.97
C THR A 56 8.59 -11.18 2.72
N ASP A 57 8.41 -12.25 3.49
CA ASP A 57 9.06 -13.53 3.18
C ASP A 57 8.59 -14.08 1.83
N ASP A 58 9.46 -14.84 1.16
CA ASP A 58 9.15 -15.40 -0.17
C ASP A 58 8.03 -16.45 -0.12
N SER A 59 7.83 -17.05 1.05
CA SER A 59 6.78 -18.03 1.32
C SER A 59 5.40 -17.39 1.54
N LEU A 60 5.32 -16.08 1.81
CA LEU A 60 4.04 -15.41 2.05
C LEU A 60 3.33 -15.16 0.75
N GLU A 61 2.37 -16.02 0.41
CA GLU A 61 1.64 -15.94 -0.84
C GLU A 61 0.77 -14.67 -0.97
N PRO A 62 0.65 -14.09 -2.18
CA PRO A 62 0.00 -12.80 -2.36
C PRO A 62 -1.49 -12.83 -2.02
N GLY A 63 -2.15 -13.95 -2.33
CA GLY A 63 -3.55 -14.18 -1.96
C GLY A 63 -3.75 -14.15 -0.45
N ARG A 64 -2.81 -14.74 0.31
CA ARG A 64 -2.88 -14.78 1.77
C ARG A 64 -2.57 -13.44 2.42
N LEU A 65 -1.60 -12.68 1.89
CA LEU A 65 -1.37 -11.31 2.31
C LEU A 65 -2.61 -10.45 2.06
N ARG A 66 -3.24 -10.57 0.89
CA ARG A 66 -4.48 -9.87 0.56
C ARG A 66 -5.62 -10.22 1.52
N GLU A 67 -5.83 -11.50 1.82
CA GLU A 67 -6.84 -11.95 2.78
C GLU A 67 -6.63 -11.32 4.17
N ARG A 68 -5.39 -11.33 4.67
CA ARG A 68 -5.03 -10.69 5.95
C ARG A 68 -5.29 -9.18 5.93
N VAL A 69 -5.01 -8.50 4.82
CA VAL A 69 -5.31 -7.07 4.66
C VAL A 69 -6.83 -6.83 4.69
N CYS A 70 -7.63 -7.66 4.02
CA CYS A 70 -9.08 -7.57 4.08
C CYS A 70 -9.63 -7.79 5.49
N GLU A 71 -9.14 -8.80 6.19
CA GLU A 71 -9.53 -9.10 7.58
C GLU A 71 -9.22 -7.92 8.50
N LEU A 72 -7.99 -7.40 8.45
CA LEU A 72 -7.58 -6.25 9.25
C LEU A 72 -8.34 -4.97 8.88
N ALA A 73 -8.64 -4.77 7.61
CA ALA A 73 -9.44 -3.62 7.18
C ALA A 73 -10.85 -3.67 7.80
N ARG A 74 -11.50 -4.84 7.84
CA ARG A 74 -12.80 -5.00 8.51
C ARG A 74 -12.72 -4.81 10.02
N GLU A 75 -11.64 -5.27 10.64
CA GLU A 75 -11.42 -5.07 12.08
C GLU A 75 -11.23 -3.59 12.46
N LEU A 76 -10.44 -2.86 11.67
CA LEU A 76 -10.04 -1.48 11.97
C LEU A 76 -11.04 -0.44 11.44
N ALA A 77 -11.81 -0.79 10.40
CA ALA A 77 -12.84 0.04 9.82
C ALA A 77 -14.15 -0.77 9.70
N PRO A 78 -14.99 -0.78 10.76
CA PRO A 78 -16.25 -1.54 10.78
C PRO A 78 -17.23 -1.16 9.65
N ASP A 79 -17.16 0.08 9.18
CA ASP A 79 -17.99 0.62 8.09
C ASP A 79 -17.30 0.51 6.71
N VAL A 80 -16.29 -0.35 6.57
CA VAL A 80 -15.59 -0.53 5.30
C VAL A 80 -16.54 -1.02 4.20
N ASP A 81 -16.48 -0.35 3.05
CA ASP A 81 -17.24 -0.76 1.87
C ASP A 81 -16.57 -1.97 1.19
N GLU A 82 -17.30 -3.08 1.10
CA GLU A 82 -16.84 -4.33 0.47
C GLU A 82 -16.43 -4.15 -1.01
N ARG A 83 -16.89 -3.10 -1.69
CA ARG A 83 -16.43 -2.75 -3.05
C ARG A 83 -14.97 -2.33 -3.07
N ALA A 84 -14.47 -1.69 -2.00
CA ALA A 84 -13.06 -1.37 -1.88
C ALA A 84 -12.23 -2.63 -1.63
N LEU A 85 -12.70 -3.52 -0.76
CA LEU A 85 -12.02 -4.79 -0.45
C LEU A 85 -11.97 -5.74 -1.65
N SER A 86 -13.07 -5.88 -2.38
CA SER A 86 -13.13 -6.68 -3.61
C SER A 86 -12.26 -6.11 -4.73
N GLY A 87 -12.01 -4.80 -4.72
CA GLY A 87 -11.10 -4.11 -5.64
C GLY A 87 -9.61 -4.31 -5.33
N LEU A 88 -9.24 -4.88 -4.18
CA LEU A 88 -7.85 -5.10 -3.78
C LEU A 88 -7.16 -6.12 -4.70
N ARG A 89 -6.06 -5.67 -5.30
CA ARG A 89 -5.16 -6.45 -6.15
C ARG A 89 -3.83 -6.66 -5.46
N ALA A 90 -3.10 -7.69 -5.91
CA ALA A 90 -1.78 -8.01 -5.40
C ALA A 90 -0.77 -7.99 -6.56
N ASP A 91 0.20 -7.08 -6.49
CA ASP A 91 1.38 -7.07 -7.34
C ASP A 91 2.57 -7.63 -6.56
N VAL A 92 3.48 -8.34 -7.24
CA VAL A 92 4.55 -9.12 -6.60
C VAL A 92 5.87 -8.95 -7.34
N GLY A 93 6.97 -8.83 -6.59
CA GLY A 93 8.32 -8.76 -7.14
C GLY A 93 8.46 -7.57 -8.09
N ASP A 94 8.90 -7.83 -9.31
CA ASP A 94 9.14 -6.78 -10.32
C ASP A 94 7.87 -5.99 -10.67
N ALA A 95 6.70 -6.64 -10.68
CA ALA A 95 5.43 -5.95 -10.92
C ALA A 95 5.09 -4.97 -9.79
N ALA A 96 5.39 -5.35 -8.54
CA ALA A 96 5.20 -4.49 -7.37
C ALA A 96 6.15 -3.29 -7.41
N VAL A 97 7.42 -3.54 -7.75
CA VAL A 97 8.44 -2.48 -7.91
C VAL A 97 8.01 -1.52 -9.02
N GLN A 98 7.69 -2.05 -10.20
CA GLN A 98 7.22 -1.25 -11.33
C GLN A 98 6.02 -0.38 -10.92
N HIS A 99 5.01 -0.96 -10.29
CA HIS A 99 3.83 -0.21 -9.82
C HIS A 99 4.21 0.98 -8.92
N VAL A 100 5.16 0.80 -7.97
CA VAL A 100 5.64 1.91 -7.12
C VAL A 100 6.30 3.02 -7.93
N PHE A 101 7.11 2.69 -8.95
CA PHE A 101 7.66 3.68 -9.88
C PHE A 101 6.57 4.39 -10.69
N GLU A 102 5.55 3.67 -11.16
CA GLU A 102 4.44 4.27 -11.90
C GLU A 102 3.60 5.22 -11.05
N VAL A 103 3.43 4.90 -9.76
CA VAL A 103 2.83 5.78 -8.76
C VAL A 103 3.70 7.01 -8.54
N ALA A 104 5.00 6.86 -8.32
CA ALA A 104 5.91 7.97 -8.10
C ALA A 104 6.04 8.90 -9.33
N ALA A 105 5.97 8.35 -10.53
CA ALA A 105 5.95 9.10 -11.79
C ALA A 105 4.60 9.78 -12.11
N GLY A 106 3.57 9.58 -11.28
CA GLY A 106 2.24 10.15 -11.51
C GLY A 106 1.45 9.52 -12.65
N MET A 107 1.89 8.37 -13.19
CA MET A 107 1.17 7.65 -14.25
C MET A 107 -0.13 7.01 -13.75
N ARG A 108 -0.24 6.86 -12.42
CA ARG A 108 -1.37 6.27 -11.71
C ARG A 108 -2.20 7.34 -10.96
N ALA A 109 -1.96 8.62 -11.20
CA ALA A 109 -2.74 9.72 -10.62
C ALA A 109 -4.12 9.84 -11.28
N ALA A 110 -5.09 10.45 -10.58
CA ALA A 110 -6.42 10.74 -11.15
C ALA A 110 -6.33 11.69 -12.35
N VAL A 111 -5.34 12.59 -12.33
CA VAL A 111 -4.90 13.39 -13.47
C VAL A 111 -3.49 12.95 -13.82
N ILE A 112 -3.31 12.35 -14.99
CA ILE A 112 -2.00 11.82 -15.42
C ILE A 112 -0.95 12.94 -15.39
N GLY A 113 0.18 12.69 -14.74
CA GLY A 113 1.27 13.67 -14.59
C GLY A 113 1.13 14.63 -13.41
N ASP A 114 0.05 14.54 -12.63
CA ASP A 114 -0.08 15.27 -11.39
C ASP A 114 0.89 14.72 -10.33
N LYS A 115 1.76 15.59 -9.82
CA LYS A 115 2.78 15.26 -8.81
C LYS A 115 2.21 15.09 -7.41
N GLN A 116 0.92 15.32 -7.20
CA GLN A 116 0.28 15.17 -5.88
C GLN A 116 0.49 13.75 -5.31
N VAL A 117 0.40 12.72 -6.15
CA VAL A 117 0.56 11.32 -5.70
C VAL A 117 1.99 11.00 -5.29
N ALA A 118 3.00 11.56 -5.97
CA ALA A 118 4.40 11.42 -5.59
C ALA A 118 4.66 12.06 -4.21
N GLY A 119 4.07 13.24 -3.97
CA GLY A 119 4.10 13.90 -2.66
C GLY A 119 3.37 13.12 -1.56
N GLN A 120 2.32 12.37 -1.90
CA GLN A 120 1.63 11.47 -0.96
C GLN A 120 2.48 10.23 -0.64
N LEU A 121 3.10 9.61 -1.65
CA LEU A 121 4.03 8.50 -1.46
C LEU A 121 5.23 8.91 -0.59
N ARG A 122 5.82 10.08 -0.84
CA ARG A 122 6.91 10.62 -0.01
C ARG A 122 6.52 10.71 1.46
N ARG A 123 5.37 11.31 1.77
CA ARG A 123 4.88 11.42 3.15
C ARG A 123 4.59 10.07 3.79
N ALA A 124 4.00 9.14 3.04
CA ALA A 124 3.75 7.78 3.52
C ALA A 124 5.06 7.04 3.86
N TYR A 125 6.06 7.17 3.00
CA TYR A 125 7.39 6.61 3.20
C TYR A 125 8.12 7.23 4.40
N GLU A 126 8.11 8.56 4.53
CA GLU A 126 8.70 9.27 5.67
C GLU A 126 8.05 8.82 6.98
N LEU A 127 6.72 8.78 7.04
CA LEU A 127 5.97 8.32 8.21
C LEU A 127 6.29 6.86 8.58
N ALA A 128 6.38 5.97 7.59
CA ALA A 128 6.76 4.58 7.83
C ALA A 128 8.19 4.47 8.35
N SER A 129 9.12 5.30 7.84
CA SER A 129 10.50 5.36 8.31
C SER A 129 10.59 5.83 9.76
N GLU A 130 9.88 6.91 10.12
CA GLU A 130 9.81 7.44 11.48
C GLU A 130 9.23 6.42 12.47
N ARG A 131 8.27 5.60 12.03
CA ARG A 131 7.63 4.55 12.82
C ARG A 131 8.43 3.23 12.87
N GLY A 132 9.61 3.17 12.25
CA GLY A 132 10.43 1.95 12.18
C GLY A 132 9.80 0.83 11.35
N GLN A 133 8.86 1.15 10.45
CA GLN A 133 8.13 0.21 9.60
C GLN A 133 8.79 0.00 8.23
N CYS A 134 9.82 0.77 7.92
CA CYS A 134 10.50 0.76 6.64
C CYS A 134 11.80 -0.06 6.73
N THR A 135 11.86 -1.21 6.05
CA THR A 135 13.10 -1.98 5.91
C THR A 135 14.08 -1.25 4.98
N GLY A 136 15.35 -1.65 4.97
CA GLY A 136 16.33 -1.12 4.01
C GLY A 136 15.92 -1.31 2.55
N ARG A 137 15.16 -2.37 2.21
CA ARG A 137 14.64 -2.59 0.85
C ARG A 137 13.53 -1.61 0.50
N LEU A 138 12.57 -1.41 1.41
CA LEU A 138 11.50 -0.43 1.22
C LEU A 138 12.06 0.99 1.14
N HIS A 139 13.06 1.30 1.97
CA HIS A 139 13.71 2.60 1.95
C HIS A 139 14.34 2.87 0.58
N ARG A 140 15.12 1.92 0.05
CA ARG A 140 15.72 2.03 -1.28
C ARG A 140 14.66 2.15 -2.37
N LEU A 141 13.65 1.29 -2.37
CA LEU A 141 12.58 1.32 -3.38
C LEU A 141 11.86 2.67 -3.41
N CYS A 142 11.38 3.16 -2.26
CA CYS A 142 10.67 4.43 -2.18
C CYS A 142 11.58 5.61 -2.53
N HIS A 143 12.83 5.61 -2.04
CA HIS A 143 13.80 6.64 -2.36
C HIS A 143 14.07 6.71 -3.87
N ASP A 144 14.43 5.59 -4.49
CA ASP A 144 14.78 5.53 -5.91
C ASP A 144 13.60 5.96 -6.78
N ALA A 145 12.39 5.45 -6.50
CA ALA A 145 11.17 5.82 -7.21
C ALA A 145 10.83 7.32 -7.09
N LEU A 146 11.11 7.95 -5.95
CA LEU A 146 10.82 9.37 -5.72
C LEU A 146 11.91 10.32 -6.24
N THR A 147 13.04 9.79 -6.71
CA THR A 147 14.18 10.57 -7.23
C THR A 147 14.49 10.30 -8.71
N SER A 148 13.81 9.32 -9.31
CA SER A 148 13.93 8.97 -10.74
C SER A 148 13.33 10.00 -11.69
#